data_AF-A0A3M1PWJ4-F1
#
_entry.id   AF-A0A3M1PWJ4-F1
#
_cell.length_a   1.000
_cell.length_b   1.000
_cell.length_c   1.000
_cell.angle_alpha   90.00
_cell.angle_beta   90.00
_cell.angle_gamma   90.00
#
_symmetry.space_group_name_H-M   'P 1'
#
loop_
_entity.id
_entity.type
_entity.pdbx_description
1 polymer ?
#
loop_
_entity_poly.entity_id
_entity_poly.type
_entity_poly.pdbx_seq_one_letter_code
_entity_poly.pdbx_strand_id
1 'polypeptide(L)'
;MHDPDRSILEGVFARGDRRLGAVIYEAWRRGARFDGWDECYDDAIWQAAFAATGIDPDFYAHRERSIDEWLPWDHIGLRIGRPYLEKSYADVFEQIGVRRPPPGILTREAPIAPDAPERDATRVVLPLLG
;
A
#
# COMPACT_ATOMS: atom_id res chain seq x y z
N MET A 1 -6.39 -0.09 18.32
CA MET A 1 -6.72 -0.87 17.12
C MET A 1 -7.06 0.18 16.08
N HIS A 2 -6.24 0.34 15.03
CA HIS A 2 -6.45 1.39 14.04
C HIS A 2 -7.77 1.17 13.29
N ASP A 3 -8.45 2.26 12.98
CA ASP A 3 -9.63 2.25 12.12
C ASP A 3 -9.23 1.74 10.72
N PRO A 4 -9.88 0.70 10.17
CA PRO A 4 -9.56 0.16 8.85
C PRO A 4 -9.58 1.24 7.75
N ASP A 5 -10.42 2.26 7.85
CA ASP A 5 -10.53 3.31 6.83
C ASP A 5 -9.26 4.18 6.80
N ARG A 6 -8.68 4.44 7.97
CA ARG A 6 -7.40 5.14 8.08
C ARG A 6 -6.25 4.33 7.47
N SER A 7 -6.20 3.01 7.69
CA SER A 7 -5.18 2.15 7.07
C SER A 7 -5.29 2.12 5.55
N ILE A 8 -6.51 2.20 4.99
CA ILE A 8 -6.71 2.35 3.55
C ILE A 8 -6.13 3.68 3.07
N LEU A 9 -6.41 4.78 3.76
CA LEU A 9 -5.90 6.11 3.42
C LEU A 9 -4.36 6.16 3.44
N GLU A 10 -3.73 5.55 4.45
CA GLU A 10 -2.28 5.38 4.51
C GLU A 10 -1.76 4.57 3.31
N GLY A 11 -2.44 3.49 2.95
CA GLY A 11 -2.15 2.69 1.76
C GLY A 11 -2.24 3.49 0.46
N VAL A 12 -3.22 4.39 0.34
CA VAL A 12 -3.39 5.30 -0.81
C VAL A 12 -2.19 6.24 -0.92
N PHE A 13 -1.84 6.94 0.15
CA PHE A 13 -0.77 7.93 0.13
C PHE A 13 0.63 7.32 0.04
N ALA A 14 0.86 6.15 0.65
CA ALA A 14 2.11 5.41 0.49
C ALA A 14 2.39 5.04 -0.97
N ARG A 15 1.35 4.92 -1.80
CA ARG A 15 1.44 4.55 -3.22
C ARG A 15 1.13 5.72 -4.16
N GLY A 16 1.01 6.91 -3.59
CA GLY A 16 0.51 8.11 -4.23
C GLY A 16 1.42 8.70 -5.31
N ASP A 17 0.81 9.41 -6.24
CA ASP A 17 1.50 10.25 -7.21
C ASP A 17 1.02 11.71 -7.08
N ARG A 18 1.50 12.59 -7.97
CA ARG A 18 1.17 14.03 -7.94
C ARG A 18 -0.33 14.33 -7.99
N ARG A 19 -1.16 13.44 -8.53
CA ARG A 19 -2.62 13.61 -8.61
C ARG A 19 -3.25 13.68 -7.22
N LEU A 20 -2.71 12.96 -6.24
CA LEU A 20 -3.20 13.01 -4.86
C LEU A 20 -3.02 14.37 -4.19
N GLY A 21 -2.18 15.25 -4.74
CA GLY A 21 -2.07 16.63 -4.28
C GLY A 21 -3.42 17.38 -4.33
N ALA A 22 -4.26 17.10 -5.33
CA ALA A 22 -5.59 17.67 -5.42
C ALA A 22 -6.51 17.18 -4.28
N VAL A 23 -6.41 15.90 -3.91
CA VAL A 23 -7.17 15.31 -2.80
C VAL A 23 -6.77 15.94 -1.49
N ILE A 24 -5.46 16.05 -1.21
CA ILE A 24 -4.93 16.67 0.01
C ILE A 24 -5.42 18.12 0.12
N TYR A 25 -5.34 18.87 -0.98
CA TYR A 25 -5.78 20.26 -0.99
C TYR A 25 -7.28 20.38 -0.71
N GLU A 26 -8.10 19.51 -1.29
CA GLU A 26 -9.55 19.51 -1.07
C GLU A 26 -9.93 19.06 0.35
N ALA A 27 -9.26 18.05 0.90
CA ALA A 27 -9.43 17.62 2.29
C ALA A 27 -9.09 18.75 3.27
N TRP A 28 -7.97 19.45 3.05
CA TRP A 28 -7.58 20.62 3.84
C TRP A 28 -8.64 21.74 3.78
N ARG A 29 -9.18 22.04 2.59
CA ARG A 29 -10.27 23.03 2.43
C ARG A 29 -11.53 22.66 3.21
N ARG A 30 -11.77 21.37 3.40
CA ARG A 30 -12.90 20.81 4.16
C ARG A 30 -12.64 20.73 5.66
N GLY A 31 -11.43 21.02 6.11
CA GLY A 31 -11.09 21.09 7.53
C GLY A 31 -10.19 19.97 8.04
N ALA A 32 -9.72 19.05 7.17
CA ALA A 32 -8.75 18.03 7.55
C ALA A 32 -7.49 18.67 8.13
N ARG A 33 -7.20 18.34 9.40
CA ARG A 33 -6.08 18.87 10.18
C ARG A 33 -5.73 17.86 11.26
N PHE A 34 -4.43 17.63 11.45
CA PHE A 34 -3.95 16.73 12.50
C PHE A 34 -4.51 15.30 12.38
N ASP A 35 -4.84 14.84 11.16
CA ASP A 35 -5.33 13.47 10.88
C ASP A 35 -4.35 12.34 11.26
N GLY A 36 -3.15 12.70 11.74
CA GLY A 36 -2.21 11.78 12.37
C GLY A 36 -2.63 11.30 13.76
N TRP A 37 -3.54 12.01 14.44
CA TRP A 37 -4.08 11.65 15.75
C TRP A 37 -5.51 11.10 15.59
N ASP A 38 -5.81 9.98 16.26
CA ASP A 38 -7.08 9.27 16.10
C ASP A 38 -8.29 10.15 16.43
N GLU A 39 -8.15 11.08 17.39
CA GLU A 39 -9.21 11.99 17.83
C GLU A 39 -9.53 13.10 16.82
N CYS A 40 -8.65 13.31 15.84
CA CYS A 40 -8.79 14.36 14.82
C CYS A 40 -9.15 13.80 13.44
N TYR A 41 -9.06 12.48 13.26
CA TYR A 41 -9.34 11.83 11.98
C TYR A 41 -10.83 11.84 11.66
N ASP A 42 -11.19 12.35 10.48
CA ASP A 42 -12.55 12.33 9.96
C ASP A 42 -12.55 11.76 8.54
N ASP A 43 -12.92 10.48 8.42
CA ASP A 43 -12.98 9.78 7.13
C ASP A 43 -13.95 10.45 6.14
N ALA A 44 -15.05 11.05 6.62
CA ALA A 44 -16.04 11.67 5.76
C ALA A 44 -15.46 12.85 4.97
N ILE A 45 -14.48 13.57 5.55
CA ILE A 45 -13.75 14.63 4.84
C ILE A 45 -12.94 14.05 3.67
N TRP A 46 -12.24 12.94 3.91
CA TRP A 46 -11.41 12.28 2.90
C TRP A 46 -12.24 11.66 1.78
N GLN A 47 -13.31 10.94 2.10
CA GLN A 47 -14.23 10.39 1.09
C GLN A 47 -14.82 11.50 0.22
N ALA A 48 -15.21 12.62 0.83
CA ALA A 48 -15.75 13.75 0.08
C ALA A 48 -14.69 14.45 -0.79
N ALA A 49 -13.42 14.47 -0.36
CA ALA A 49 -12.31 14.99 -1.15
C ALA A 49 -11.97 14.09 -2.36
N PHE A 50 -11.96 12.77 -2.18
CA PHE A 50 -11.83 11.82 -3.29
C PHE A 50 -12.97 11.98 -4.30
N ALA A 51 -14.21 12.02 -3.83
CA ALA A 51 -15.38 12.23 -4.67
C ALA A 51 -15.32 13.55 -5.46
N ALA A 52 -14.93 14.65 -4.81
CA ALA A 52 -14.85 15.97 -5.44
C ALA A 52 -13.73 16.08 -6.50
N THR A 53 -12.66 15.31 -6.35
CA THR A 53 -11.53 15.30 -7.30
C THR A 53 -11.67 14.24 -8.39
N GLY A 54 -12.63 13.32 -8.26
CA GLY A 54 -12.82 12.20 -9.18
C GLY A 54 -11.67 11.19 -9.13
N ILE A 55 -10.90 11.17 -8.04
CA ILE A 55 -9.80 10.24 -7.84
C ILE A 55 -10.33 9.05 -7.04
N ASP A 56 -10.18 7.86 -7.62
CA ASP A 56 -10.56 6.62 -6.97
C ASP A 56 -9.45 6.14 -6.01
N PRO A 57 -9.71 6.03 -4.69
CA PRO A 57 -8.73 5.51 -3.74
C PRO A 57 -8.37 4.03 -3.99
N ASP A 58 -9.28 3.21 -4.55
CA ASP A 58 -9.03 1.78 -4.80
C ASP A 58 -7.91 1.56 -5.83
N PHE A 59 -7.75 2.50 -6.78
CA PHE A 59 -6.64 2.48 -7.73
C PHE A 59 -5.27 2.48 -7.05
N TYR A 60 -5.17 3.09 -5.88
CA TYR A 60 -3.93 3.17 -5.11
C TYR A 60 -3.83 2.06 -4.07
N ALA A 61 -4.86 1.85 -3.25
CA ALA A 61 -4.82 0.93 -2.13
C ALA A 61 -4.96 -0.54 -2.53
N HIS A 62 -5.79 -0.83 -3.55
CA HIS A 62 -6.23 -2.20 -3.86
C HIS A 62 -5.71 -2.70 -5.22
N ARG A 63 -4.81 -1.98 -5.87
CA ARG A 63 -4.23 -2.41 -7.15
C ARG A 63 -2.96 -3.24 -6.97
N GLU A 64 -2.97 -4.47 -7.47
CA GLU A 64 -1.74 -5.22 -7.74
C GLU A 64 -1.01 -4.58 -8.92
N ARG A 65 0.27 -4.25 -8.72
CA ARG A 65 1.11 -3.55 -9.70
C ARG A 65 2.05 -4.52 -10.39
N SER A 66 2.40 -4.28 -11.64
CA SER A 66 3.45 -5.09 -12.29
C SER A 66 4.81 -4.83 -11.61
N ILE A 67 5.73 -5.80 -11.66
CA ILE A 67 7.12 -5.58 -11.21
C ILE A 67 7.82 -4.52 -12.08
N ASP A 68 7.49 -4.52 -13.37
CA ASP A 68 8.04 -3.61 -14.39
C ASP A 68 7.35 -2.24 -14.39
N GLU A 69 6.38 -2.01 -13.50
CA GLU A 69 5.70 -0.73 -13.40
C GLU A 69 6.62 0.33 -12.78
N TRP A 70 6.67 1.51 -13.42
CA TRP A 70 7.30 2.69 -12.85
C TRP A 70 6.46 3.23 -11.69
N LEU A 71 7.07 3.24 -10.51
CA LEU A 71 6.46 3.73 -9.29
C LEU A 71 6.68 5.25 -9.17
N PRO A 72 5.71 5.99 -8.62
CA PRO A 72 5.83 7.44 -8.45
C PRO A 72 7.10 7.88 -7.70
N TRP A 73 7.62 7.03 -6.80
CA TRP A 73 8.84 7.25 -6.01
C TRP A 73 10.12 6.65 -6.61
N ASP A 74 10.10 6.08 -7.81
CA ASP A 74 11.31 5.50 -8.44
C ASP A 74 12.42 6.51 -8.69
N HIS A 75 12.08 7.80 -8.76
CA HIS A 75 13.05 8.88 -8.87
C HIS A 75 13.83 9.14 -7.57
N ILE A 76 13.42 8.53 -6.45
CA ILE A 76 14.08 8.64 -5.16
C ILE A 76 15.20 7.59 -5.09
N GLY A 77 16.45 8.06 -5.08
CA GLY A 77 17.61 7.19 -4.93
C GLY A 77 17.66 6.55 -3.55
N LEU A 78 17.33 5.26 -3.46
CA LEU A 78 17.47 4.47 -2.25
C LEU A 78 18.89 3.88 -2.17
N ARG A 79 19.42 3.72 -0.94
CA ARG A 79 20.69 3.00 -0.71
C ARG A 79 20.61 1.54 -1.13
N ILE A 80 19.43 0.95 -1.02
CA ILE A 80 19.09 -0.37 -1.55
C ILE A 80 18.47 -0.18 -2.94
N GLY A 81 19.03 -0.82 -3.95
CA GLY A 81 18.54 -0.68 -5.32
C GLY A 81 17.22 -1.42 -5.56
N ARG A 82 16.50 -1.02 -6.60
CA ARG A 82 15.29 -1.70 -7.10
C ARG A 82 15.45 -3.24 -7.22
N PRO A 83 16.56 -3.79 -7.75
CA PRO A 83 16.73 -5.25 -7.84
C PRO A 83 16.66 -5.98 -6.50
N TYR A 84 17.11 -5.34 -5.41
CA TYR A 84 17.00 -5.91 -4.06
C TYR A 84 15.53 -5.98 -3.62
N LEU A 85 14.77 -4.90 -3.80
CA LEU A 85 13.35 -4.84 -3.44
C LEU A 85 12.52 -5.83 -4.26
N GLU A 86 12.78 -5.94 -5.55
CA GLU A 86 12.11 -6.89 -6.44
C GLU A 86 12.36 -8.34 -6.02
N LYS A 87 13.61 -8.67 -5.67
CA LYS A 87 13.95 -9.99 -5.11
C LYS A 87 13.24 -10.24 -3.79
N SER A 88 13.32 -9.31 -2.83
CA SER A 88 12.66 -9.46 -1.53
C SER A 88 11.16 -9.66 -1.66
N TYR A 89 10.53 -8.96 -2.61
CA TYR A 89 9.11 -9.14 -2.89
C TYR A 89 8.80 -10.52 -3.49
N ALA A 90 9.61 -11.02 -4.44
CA ALA A 90 9.45 -12.36 -5.01
C ALA A 90 9.70 -13.48 -3.98
N ASP A 91 10.73 -13.33 -3.14
CA ASP A 91 11.11 -14.28 -2.09
C ASP A 91 9.93 -14.55 -1.12
N VAL A 92 9.08 -13.55 -0.85
CA VAL A 92 7.90 -13.71 0.03
C VAL A 92 6.93 -14.73 -0.54
N PHE A 93 6.61 -14.66 -1.84
CA PHE A 93 5.64 -15.57 -2.47
C PHE A 93 6.15 -17.02 -2.53
N GLU A 94 7.43 -17.21 -2.82
CA GLU A 94 8.07 -18.53 -2.73
C GLU A 94 7.98 -19.08 -1.31
N GLN A 95 8.24 -18.23 -0.33
CA GLN A 95 8.17 -18.57 1.08
C GLN A 95 6.77 -19.01 1.53
N ILE A 96 5.74 -18.21 1.25
CA ILE A 96 4.37 -18.57 1.66
C ILE A 96 3.73 -19.63 0.76
N GLY A 97 4.42 -20.05 -0.31
CA GLY A 97 3.95 -21.11 -1.21
C GLY A 97 2.76 -20.71 -2.07
N VAL A 98 2.53 -19.41 -2.28
CA VAL A 98 1.41 -18.90 -3.08
C VAL A 98 1.91 -18.21 -4.32
N ARG A 99 1.16 -18.32 -5.42
CA ARG A 99 1.47 -17.60 -6.65
C ARG A 99 1.14 -16.12 -6.47
N ARG A 100 2.00 -15.25 -7.03
CA ARG A 100 1.73 -13.82 -7.13
C ARG A 100 0.39 -13.55 -7.84
N PRO A 101 -0.46 -12.66 -7.33
CA PRO A 101 -1.66 -12.24 -8.03
C PRO A 101 -1.34 -11.53 -9.36
N PRO A 102 -2.21 -11.62 -10.36
CA PRO A 102 -2.04 -10.85 -11.59
C PRO A 102 -2.24 -9.35 -11.32
N PRO A 103 -1.59 -8.44 -12.08
CA PRO A 103 -1.83 -7.01 -11.98
C PRO A 103 -3.30 -6.66 -12.22
N GLY A 104 -3.82 -5.70 -11.45
CA GLY A 104 -5.23 -5.29 -11.51
C GLY A 104 -5.79 -4.89 -10.15
N ILE A 105 -7.02 -4.38 -10.12
CA ILE A 105 -7.71 -4.11 -8.85
C ILE A 105 -8.07 -5.46 -8.20
N LEU A 106 -7.57 -5.67 -7.00
CA LEU A 106 -7.89 -6.81 -6.16
C LEU A 106 -9.30 -6.59 -5.61
N THR A 107 -10.27 -7.30 -6.16
CA THR A 107 -11.61 -7.37 -5.61
C THR A 107 -11.60 -8.20 -4.32
N ARG A 108 -12.43 -7.86 -3.33
CA ARG A 108 -12.60 -8.64 -2.08
C ARG A 108 -12.90 -10.13 -2.29
N GLU A 109 -13.39 -10.49 -3.47
CA GLU A 109 -13.73 -11.85 -3.89
C GLU A 109 -12.54 -12.65 -4.45
N ALA A 110 -11.35 -12.05 -4.58
CA ALA A 110 -10.16 -12.77 -5.00
C ALA A 110 -9.88 -13.90 -3.99
N PRO A 111 -9.77 -15.16 -4.41
CA PRO A 111 -9.61 -16.27 -3.49
C PRO A 111 -8.34 -16.05 -2.68
N ILE A 112 -8.50 -15.95 -1.36
CA ILE A 112 -7.38 -16.11 -0.43
C ILE A 112 -6.80 -17.48 -0.79
N ALA A 113 -5.53 -17.49 -1.25
CA ALA A 113 -4.85 -18.74 -1.51
C ALA A 113 -4.99 -19.65 -0.27
N PRO A 114 -5.24 -20.95 -0.45
CA PRO A 114 -5.50 -21.86 0.67
C PRO A 114 -4.40 -21.70 1.71
N ASP A 115 -4.81 -21.68 3.00
CA ASP A 115 -3.98 -21.38 4.16
C ASP A 115 -2.52 -21.82 3.98
N ALA A 116 -1.62 -20.84 3.92
CA ALA A 116 -0.19 -21.12 3.90
C ALA A 116 0.14 -21.99 5.13
N PRO A 117 0.94 -23.07 4.97
CA PRO A 117 1.26 -23.94 6.09
C PRO A 117 1.90 -23.13 7.21
N GLU A 118 1.40 -23.33 8.44
CA GLU A 118 1.86 -22.68 9.66
C GLU A 118 3.39 -22.82 9.78
N ARG A 119 4.10 -21.69 9.68
CA ARG A 119 5.57 -21.69 9.66
C ARG A 119 6.09 -21.84 11.08
N ASP A 120 6.87 -22.90 11.31
CA ASP A 120 7.70 -23.06 12.50
C ASP A 120 8.65 -21.85 12.64
N ALA A 121 8.45 -21.08 13.71
CA ALA A 121 9.12 -19.81 14.00
C ALA A 121 10.64 -19.92 14.24
N THR A 122 11.23 -21.11 14.12
CA THR A 122 12.60 -21.40 14.56
C THR A 122 13.67 -21.14 13.48
N ARG A 123 13.34 -20.62 12.29
CA ARG A 123 14.29 -20.60 11.15
C ARG A 123 14.58 -19.26 10.47
N VAL A 124 14.44 -18.13 11.15
CA VAL A 124 15.05 -16.87 10.70
C VAL A 124 16.47 -16.76 11.28
N VAL A 125 17.44 -17.43 10.65
CA VAL A 125 18.85 -17.14 10.88
C VAL A 125 19.28 -16.14 9.80
N LEU A 126 19.32 -14.85 10.16
CA LEU A 126 20.00 -13.83 9.39
C LEU A 126 21.51 -14.14 9.42
N PRO A 127 22.19 -14.33 8.27
CA PRO A 127 23.64 -14.34 8.28
C PRO A 127 24.12 -12.91 8.55
N LEU A 128 24.64 -12.69 9.75
CA LEU A 128 25.44 -11.50 10.06
C LEU A 128 26.67 -11.50 9.13
N LEU A 129 26.87 -10.35 8.50
CA LEU A 129 27.97 -10.01 7.59
C LEU A 129 29.33 -10.50 8.11
N GLY A 130 30.09 -11.16 7.23
CA GLY A 130 31.52 -11.36 7.32
C GLY A 130 32.23 -10.69 6.15
#